data_AF-A0A1F6SCR8-F1
#
_entry.id   AF-A0A1F6SCR8-F1
#
_cell.length_a   1.000
_cell.length_b   1.000
_cell.length_c   1.000
_cell.angle_alpha   90.00
_cell.angle_beta   90.00
_cell.angle_gamma   90.00
#
_symmetry.space_group_name_H-M   'P 1'
#
loop_
_entity.id
_entity.type
_entity.pdbx_description
1 polymer ?
#
loop_
_entity_poly.entity_id
_entity_poly.type
_entity_poly.pdbx_seq_one_letter_code
_entity_poly.pdbx_strand_id
1 'polypeptide(L)'
;MQENNAWLKLIPPEVGHYLAGFADGEGSFIVSLRQRPDHTLGWQVVLTFNVAQKESYILSQFKRYLGCGRLQERKDGVYYYVCANPQAIQEKVIPFFQRFEFRSQRKKKNFSIFCRIAEKVFRKEHLTSAGLSEIIRLREELNFGRGRTRKFTQIDYEKTQKENPQRLYAKPRAFRKERHAG
;
A
#
# COMPACT_ATOMS: atom_id res chain seq x y z
N MET A 1 -18.08 -10.56 0.04
CA MET A 1 -18.29 -10.28 -1.39
C MET A 1 -17.32 -11.15 -2.17
N GLN A 2 -17.82 -12.22 -2.79
CA GLN A 2 -17.03 -13.04 -3.70
C GLN A 2 -17.01 -12.33 -5.04
N GLU A 3 -16.09 -11.38 -5.21
CA GLU A 3 -15.84 -10.79 -6.51
C GLU A 3 -15.27 -11.85 -7.45
N ASN A 4 -15.79 -11.85 -8.66
CA ASN A 4 -15.54 -12.85 -9.68
C ASN A 4 -14.06 -12.79 -10.11
N ASN A 5 -13.20 -13.58 -9.47
CA ASN A 5 -11.78 -13.74 -9.80
C ASN A 5 -11.55 -14.53 -11.11
N ALA A 6 -12.47 -14.44 -12.08
CA ALA A 6 -12.35 -15.08 -13.38
C ALA A 6 -11.05 -14.67 -14.09
N TRP A 7 -10.66 -13.40 -14.00
CA TRP A 7 -9.40 -12.89 -14.56
C TRP A 7 -8.18 -13.64 -14.03
N LEU A 8 -8.20 -14.03 -12.75
CA LEU A 8 -7.08 -14.71 -12.12
C LEU A 8 -6.89 -16.07 -12.79
N LYS A 9 -7.98 -16.83 -13.00
CA LYS A 9 -7.98 -18.16 -13.65
C LYS A 9 -7.35 -18.15 -15.05
N LEU A 10 -7.41 -17.02 -15.76
CA LEU A 10 -6.83 -16.85 -17.09
C LEU A 10 -5.32 -16.70 -17.10
N ILE A 11 -4.67 -16.50 -15.94
CA ILE A 11 -3.21 -16.41 -15.85
C ILE A 11 -2.60 -17.82 -15.93
N PRO A 12 -1.74 -18.11 -16.92
CA PRO A 12 -1.05 -19.39 -17.01
C PRO A 12 -0.19 -19.63 -15.75
N PRO A 13 -0.19 -20.85 -15.17
CA PRO A 13 0.55 -21.14 -13.96
C PRO A 13 2.05 -20.83 -14.04
N GLU A 14 2.69 -21.12 -15.17
CA GLU A 14 4.11 -20.85 -15.39
C GLU A 14 4.43 -19.35 -15.31
N VAL A 15 3.58 -18.51 -15.90
CA VAL A 15 3.71 -17.06 -15.84
C VAL A 15 3.46 -16.55 -14.42
N GLY A 16 2.40 -17.03 -13.77
CA GLY A 16 2.04 -16.62 -12.42
C GLY A 16 3.13 -16.95 -11.40
N HIS A 17 3.65 -18.17 -11.44
CA HIS A 17 4.77 -18.58 -10.59
C HIS A 17 6.07 -17.84 -10.91
N TYR A 18 6.36 -17.55 -12.19
CA TYR A 18 7.52 -16.76 -12.57
C TYR A 18 7.44 -15.33 -11.99
N LEU A 19 6.32 -14.63 -12.17
CA LEU A 19 6.14 -13.28 -11.63
C LEU A 19 6.13 -13.25 -10.11
N ALA A 20 5.54 -14.26 -9.45
CA ALA A 20 5.60 -14.40 -8.00
C ALA A 20 7.03 -14.62 -7.50
N GLY A 21 7.80 -15.50 -8.15
CA GLY A 21 9.21 -15.74 -7.85
C GLY A 21 10.07 -14.49 -8.09
N PHE A 22 9.82 -13.77 -9.18
CA PHE A 22 10.51 -12.51 -9.47
C PHE A 22 10.21 -11.45 -8.41
N ALA A 23 8.94 -11.30 -8.02
CA ALA A 23 8.53 -10.41 -6.94
C ALA A 23 9.04 -10.89 -5.56
N ASP A 24 9.37 -12.17 -5.40
CA ASP A 24 9.98 -12.68 -4.17
C ASP A 24 11.39 -12.10 -3.97
N GLY A 25 12.17 -12.02 -5.06
CA GLY A 25 13.47 -11.34 -5.09
C GLY A 25 13.35 -9.81 -5.08
N GLU A 26 12.72 -9.25 -6.10
CA GLU A 26 12.77 -7.81 -6.44
C GLU A 26 11.57 -6.99 -5.95
N GLY A 27 10.48 -7.65 -5.57
CA GLY A 27 9.25 -6.98 -5.16
C GLY A 27 9.32 -6.38 -3.76
N SER A 28 8.55 -5.32 -3.51
CA SER A 28 8.42 -4.71 -2.19
C SER A 28 6.98 -4.35 -1.87
N PHE A 29 6.55 -4.77 -0.69
CA PHE A 29 5.30 -4.34 -0.07
C PHE A 29 5.61 -3.21 0.90
N ILE A 30 5.05 -2.03 0.66
CA ILE A 30 5.38 -0.80 1.35
C ILE A 30 4.11 -0.19 1.92
N VAL A 31 4.18 0.21 3.18
CA VAL A 31 3.17 1.03 3.83
C VAL A 31 3.84 2.33 4.29
N SER A 32 3.34 3.45 3.80
CA SER A 32 3.87 4.79 4.07
C SER A 32 2.82 5.66 4.74
N LEU A 33 3.28 6.59 5.58
CA LEU A 33 2.45 7.65 6.13
C LEU A 33 2.74 8.94 5.36
N ARG A 34 1.70 9.74 5.13
CA ARG A 34 1.82 11.10 4.59
C ARG A 34 1.00 12.04 5.47
N GLN A 35 1.56 13.20 5.79
CA GLN A 35 0.79 14.26 6.42
C GLN A 35 -0.23 14.82 5.43
N ARG A 36 -1.46 14.98 5.90
CA ARG A 36 -2.61 15.50 5.15
C ARG A 36 -3.44 16.37 6.09
N PRO A 37 -3.18 17.69 6.13
CA PRO A 37 -3.90 18.61 7.02
C PRO A 37 -5.42 18.61 6.79
N ASP A 38 -5.86 18.19 5.60
CA ASP A 38 -7.25 18.08 5.19
C ASP A 38 -7.93 16.78 5.67
N HIS A 39 -7.19 15.84 6.25
CA HIS A 39 -7.73 14.61 6.85
C HIS A 39 -8.02 14.81 8.34
N THR A 40 -9.07 14.18 8.87
CA THR A 40 -9.49 14.29 10.28
C THR A 40 -8.36 13.98 11.27
N LEU A 41 -7.54 12.96 10.97
CA LEU A 41 -6.40 12.60 11.82
C LEU A 41 -5.09 13.32 11.43
N GLY A 42 -5.08 14.07 10.33
CA GLY A 42 -3.89 14.72 9.78
C GLY A 42 -2.98 13.78 8.99
N TRP A 43 -3.39 12.53 8.76
CA TRP A 43 -2.56 11.46 8.20
C TRP A 43 -3.28 10.67 7.12
N GLN A 44 -2.50 10.22 6.14
CA GLN A 44 -2.91 9.29 5.10
C GLN A 44 -2.00 8.06 5.14
N VAL A 45 -2.62 6.88 5.20
CA VAL A 45 -1.95 5.59 4.99
C VAL A 45 -1.91 5.32 3.49
N VAL A 46 -0.71 5.04 2.96
CA VAL A 46 -0.50 4.72 1.54
C VAL A 46 0.06 3.31 1.43
N LEU A 47 -0.71 2.43 0.80
CA LEU A 47 -0.30 1.09 0.42
C LEU A 47 0.42 1.14 -0.92
N THR A 48 1.51 0.41 -1.08
CA THR A 48 2.20 0.32 -2.37
C THR A 48 2.82 -1.06 -2.52
N PHE A 49 2.58 -1.69 -3.66
CA PHE A 49 3.42 -2.77 -4.16
C PHE A 49 4.26 -2.23 -5.32
N ASN A 50 5.56 -2.50 -5.30
CA ASN A 50 6.44 -2.18 -6.42
C ASN A 50 7.42 -3.31 -6.74
N VAL A 51 7.96 -3.26 -7.95
CA VAL A 51 9.06 -4.11 -8.42
C VAL A 51 10.02 -3.20 -9.17
N ALA A 52 11.29 -3.21 -8.80
CA ALA A 52 12.33 -2.40 -9.44
C ALA A 52 13.22 -3.30 -10.30
N GLN A 53 13.56 -2.86 -11.51
CA GLN A 53 14.49 -3.58 -12.38
C GLN A 53 15.04 -2.64 -13.48
N LYS A 54 16.24 -2.92 -13.98
CA LYS A 54 16.79 -2.23 -15.16
C LYS A 54 16.08 -2.63 -16.45
N GLU A 55 15.61 -3.87 -16.53
CA GLU A 55 14.87 -4.37 -17.68
C GLU A 55 13.36 -4.13 -17.56
N SER A 56 12.85 -3.25 -18.43
CA SER A 56 11.48 -2.76 -18.38
C SER A 56 10.44 -3.78 -18.85
N TYR A 57 10.82 -4.72 -19.72
CA TYR A 57 9.92 -5.72 -20.29
C TYR A 57 9.29 -6.59 -19.19
N ILE A 58 10.08 -7.06 -18.22
CA ILE A 58 9.58 -7.88 -17.11
C ILE A 58 8.55 -7.09 -16.27
N LEU A 59 8.81 -5.80 -16.05
CA LEU A 59 7.89 -4.93 -15.32
C LEU A 59 6.58 -4.69 -16.08
N SER A 60 6.64 -4.63 -17.41
CA SER A 60 5.45 -4.54 -18.27
C SER A 60 4.56 -5.79 -18.14
N GLN A 61 5.14 -6.97 -17.88
CA GLN A 61 4.37 -8.20 -17.65
C GLN A 61 3.54 -8.11 -16.36
N PHE A 62 4.08 -7.53 -15.29
CA PHE A 62 3.29 -7.27 -14.08
C PHE A 62 2.06 -6.40 -14.39
N LYS A 63 2.24 -5.30 -15.14
CA LYS A 63 1.12 -4.44 -15.56
C LYS A 63 0.10 -5.19 -16.41
N ARG A 64 0.56 -6.00 -17.37
CA ARG A 64 -0.30 -6.80 -18.26
C ARG A 64 -1.16 -7.79 -17.47
N TYR A 65 -0.55 -8.61 -16.62
CA TYR A 65 -1.26 -9.70 -15.95
C TYR A 65 -2.05 -9.26 -14.72
N LEU A 66 -1.60 -8.24 -14.00
CA LEU A 66 -2.39 -7.66 -12.90
C LEU A 66 -3.49 -6.72 -13.40
N GLY A 67 -3.37 -6.19 -14.63
CA GLY A 67 -4.32 -5.24 -15.21
C GLY A 67 -4.37 -3.90 -14.45
N CYS A 68 -3.36 -3.60 -13.65
CA CYS A 68 -3.31 -2.40 -12.82
C CYS A 68 -1.87 -1.87 -12.68
N GLY A 69 -1.71 -0.74 -12.00
CA GLY A 69 -0.41 -0.14 -11.75
C GLY A 69 0.16 0.60 -12.97
N ARG A 70 1.36 1.16 -12.79
CA ARG A 70 2.05 1.97 -13.79
C ARG A 70 3.54 1.70 -13.80
N LEU A 71 4.17 1.91 -14.95
CA LEU A 71 5.62 1.93 -15.08
C LEU A 71 6.13 3.35 -14.81
N GLN A 72 7.30 3.43 -14.18
CA GLN A 72 8.03 4.66 -13.93
C GLN A 72 9.50 4.42 -14.22
N GLU A 73 10.11 5.37 -14.91
CA GLU A 73 11.55 5.39 -15.10
C GLU A 73 12.19 6.36 -14.10
N ARG A 74 13.35 5.99 -13.59
CA ARG A 74 14.24 6.90 -12.86
C ARG A 74 15.39 7.33 -13.75
N LYS A 75 15.96 8.49 -13.43
CA LYS A 75 17.09 9.09 -14.16
C LYS A 75 18.33 8.19 -14.25
N ASP A 76 18.48 7.20 -13.37
CA ASP A 76 19.59 6.24 -13.35
C ASP A 76 19.33 5.00 -14.21
N GLY A 77 18.30 5.00 -15.05
CA GLY A 77 17.93 3.90 -15.94
C GLY A 77 17.24 2.72 -15.24
N VAL A 78 16.86 2.88 -13.96
CA VAL A 78 16.07 1.87 -13.23
C VAL A 78 14.59 2.14 -13.44
N TYR A 79 13.84 1.10 -13.80
CA TYR A 79 12.40 1.14 -13.94
C TYR A 79 11.69 0.56 -12.71
N TYR A 80 10.46 1.01 -12.49
CA TYR A 80 9.58 0.53 -11.45
C TYR A 80 8.22 0.20 -12.03
N TYR A 81 7.74 -1.02 -11.78
CA TYR A 81 6.31 -1.27 -11.72
C TYR A 81 5.81 -0.80 -10.35
N VAL A 82 4.74 0.01 -10.32
CA VAL A 82 4.15 0.53 -9.07
C VAL A 82 2.63 0.44 -9.11
N CYS A 83 2.05 -0.21 -8.10
CA CYS A 83 0.63 -0.16 -7.80
C CYS A 83 0.41 0.46 -6.42
N ALA A 84 -0.23 1.63 -6.38
CA ALA A 84 -0.52 2.37 -5.14
C ALA A 84 -2.01 2.72 -4.98
N ASN A 85 -2.87 2.27 -5.90
CA ASN A 85 -4.31 2.40 -5.77
C ASN A 85 -4.80 1.32 -4.77
N PRO A 86 -5.42 1.68 -3.64
CA PRO A 86 -5.85 0.71 -2.63
C PRO A 86 -6.85 -0.32 -3.14
N GLN A 87 -7.77 0.09 -4.02
CA GLN A 87 -8.76 -0.81 -4.63
C GLN A 87 -8.07 -1.83 -5.55
N ALA A 88 -7.17 -1.38 -6.43
CA ALA A 88 -6.39 -2.29 -7.27
C ALA A 88 -5.49 -3.24 -6.46
N ILE A 89 -4.96 -2.78 -5.32
CA ILE A 89 -4.20 -3.65 -4.41
C ILE A 89 -5.10 -4.76 -3.85
N GLN A 90 -6.29 -4.41 -3.38
CA GLN A 90 -7.26 -5.33 -2.80
C GLN A 90 -7.81 -6.34 -3.82
N GLU A 91 -8.12 -5.89 -5.04
CA GLU A 91 -8.81 -6.68 -6.05
C GLU A 91 -7.87 -7.43 -6.99
N LYS A 92 -6.62 -6.97 -7.15
CA LYS A 92 -5.66 -7.52 -8.12
C LYS A 92 -4.39 -8.05 -7.46
N VAL A 93 -3.67 -7.19 -6.74
CA VAL A 93 -2.34 -7.53 -6.21
C VAL A 93 -2.42 -8.62 -5.15
N ILE A 94 -3.30 -8.46 -4.16
CA ILE A 94 -3.44 -9.44 -3.06
C ILE A 94 -3.94 -10.79 -3.60
N PRO A 95 -5.03 -10.88 -4.40
CA PRO A 95 -5.49 -12.15 -4.94
C PRO A 95 -4.46 -12.86 -5.81
N PHE A 96 -3.66 -12.09 -6.58
CA PHE A 96 -2.57 -12.65 -7.38
C PHE A 96 -1.55 -13.42 -6.51
N PHE A 97 -1.03 -12.78 -5.46
CA PHE A 97 -0.03 -13.40 -4.59
C PHE A 97 -0.59 -14.39 -3.57
N GLN A 98 -1.92 -14.38 -3.34
CA GLN A 98 -2.61 -15.45 -2.61
C GLN A 98 -2.68 -16.73 -3.45
N ARG A 99 -2.88 -16.63 -4.77
CA ARG A 99 -2.85 -17.80 -5.66
C ARG A 99 -1.43 -18.25 -5.98
N PHE A 100 -0.57 -17.30 -6.36
CA PHE A 100 0.81 -17.55 -6.73
C PHE A 100 1.71 -17.17 -5.56
N GLU A 101 1.85 -18.12 -4.63
CA GLU A 101 2.52 -17.89 -3.35
C GLU A 101 4.03 -17.62 -3.50
N PHE A 102 4.55 -16.81 -2.57
CA PHE A 102 5.98 -16.63 -2.39
C PHE A 102 6.65 -17.90 -1.83
N ARG A 103 7.96 -18.06 -2.03
CA ARG A 103 8.77 -19.13 -1.43
C ARG A 103 9.56 -18.62 -0.21
N SER A 104 10.05 -17.38 -0.25
CA SER A 104 10.78 -16.76 0.86
C SER A 104 9.89 -16.60 2.10
N GLN A 105 10.34 -17.15 3.23
CA GLN A 105 9.68 -16.95 4.53
C GLN A 105 9.53 -15.46 4.87
N ARG A 106 10.54 -14.65 4.54
CA ARG A 106 10.53 -13.21 4.78
C ARG A 106 9.46 -12.51 3.94
N LYS A 107 9.33 -12.84 2.65
CA LYS A 107 8.31 -12.25 1.79
C LYS A 107 6.91 -12.68 2.21
N LYS A 108 6.71 -13.95 2.56
CA LYS A 108 5.46 -14.45 3.14
C LYS A 108 5.04 -13.65 4.37
N LYS A 109 5.97 -13.44 5.33
CA LYS A 109 5.72 -12.61 6.53
C LYS A 109 5.32 -11.18 6.15
N ASN A 110 6.11 -10.53 5.29
CA ASN A 110 5.83 -9.16 4.87
C ASN A 110 4.49 -9.03 4.12
N PHE A 111 4.18 -9.97 3.23
CA PHE A 111 2.93 -10.01 2.50
C PHE A 111 1.73 -10.22 3.44
N SER A 112 1.85 -11.10 4.43
CA SER A 112 0.82 -11.32 5.45
C SER A 112 0.54 -10.04 6.26
N ILE A 113 1.59 -9.36 6.74
CA ILE A 113 1.46 -8.08 7.44
C ILE A 113 0.81 -7.04 6.53
N PHE A 114 1.24 -6.97 5.27
CA PHE A 114 0.68 -6.05 4.29
C PHE A 114 -0.81 -6.31 4.03
N CYS A 115 -1.24 -7.57 3.90
CA CYS A 115 -2.65 -7.94 3.75
C CYS A 115 -3.49 -7.51 4.95
N ARG A 116 -3.00 -7.74 6.18
CA ARG A 116 -3.69 -7.27 7.41
C ARG A 116 -3.86 -5.76 7.43
N ILE A 117 -2.83 -5.01 7.05
CA ILE A 117 -2.92 -3.55 6.95
C ILE A 117 -3.90 -3.13 5.84
N ALA A 118 -3.84 -3.77 4.67
CA ALA A 118 -4.72 -3.47 3.55
C ALA A 118 -6.19 -3.70 3.90
N GLU A 119 -6.51 -4.78 4.60
CA GLU A 119 -7.85 -5.07 5.11
C GLU A 119 -8.36 -3.94 6.03
N LYS A 120 -7.53 -3.48 6.98
CA LYS A 120 -7.89 -2.35 7.86
C LYS A 120 -8.12 -1.05 7.09
N VAL A 121 -7.33 -0.82 6.04
CA VAL A 121 -7.52 0.34 5.16
C VAL A 121 -8.86 0.22 4.42
N PHE A 122 -9.17 -0.95 3.86
CA PHE A 122 -10.40 -1.21 3.12
C PHE A 122 -11.66 -1.14 3.99
N ARG A 123 -11.59 -1.65 5.22
CA ARG A 123 -12.63 -1.52 6.26
C ARG A 123 -12.74 -0.11 6.85
N LYS A 124 -11.95 0.85 6.35
CA LYS A 124 -11.91 2.25 6.82
C LYS A 124 -11.51 2.41 8.29
N GLU A 125 -10.93 1.39 8.93
CA GLU A 125 -10.48 1.44 10.33
C GLU A 125 -9.37 2.50 10.54
N HIS A 126 -8.58 2.76 9.50
CA HIS A 126 -7.54 3.81 9.46
C HIS A 126 -8.06 5.25 9.67
N LEU A 127 -9.39 5.46 9.63
CA LEU A 127 -10.02 6.75 9.93
C LEU A 127 -10.20 6.98 11.44
N THR A 128 -9.96 5.96 12.27
CA THR A 128 -10.00 6.05 13.74
C THR A 128 -8.59 6.09 14.30
N SER A 129 -8.40 6.76 15.45
CA SER A 129 -7.09 6.82 16.11
C SER A 129 -6.59 5.41 16.50
N ALA A 130 -7.48 4.56 17.00
CA ALA A 130 -7.15 3.17 17.36
C ALA A 130 -6.70 2.35 16.14
N GLY A 131 -7.48 2.38 15.05
CA GLY A 131 -7.13 1.65 13.83
C GLY A 131 -5.87 2.17 13.14
N LEU A 132 -5.65 3.49 13.14
CA LEU A 132 -4.42 4.09 12.63
C LEU A 132 -3.20 3.67 13.48
N SER A 133 -3.31 3.72 14.80
CA SER A 133 -2.25 3.29 15.72
C SER A 133 -1.87 1.82 15.51
N GLU A 134 -2.85 0.95 15.33
CA GLU A 134 -2.61 -0.46 15.04
C GLU A 134 -1.92 -0.67 13.68
N ILE A 135 -2.34 0.06 12.65
CA ILE A 135 -1.67 0.04 11.34
C ILE A 135 -0.22 0.45 11.46
N ILE A 136 0.09 1.49 12.25
CA ILE A 136 1.48 1.95 12.40
C ILE A 136 2.31 0.91 13.14
N ARG A 137 1.76 0.27 14.18
CA ARG A 137 2.42 -0.85 14.88
C ARG A 137 2.75 -2.00 13.91
N LEU A 138 1.79 -2.47 13.12
CA LEU A 138 2.01 -3.52 12.11
C LEU A 138 3.05 -3.09 11.06
N ARG A 139 3.02 -1.82 10.66
CA ARG A 139 3.97 -1.24 9.71
C ARG A 139 5.40 -1.27 10.26
N GLU A 140 5.63 -1.20 11.57
CA GLU A 140 6.96 -1.34 12.18
C GLU A 140 7.55 -2.74 11.98
N GLU A 141 6.71 -3.78 12.03
CA GLU A 141 7.13 -5.16 11.76
C GLU A 141 7.36 -5.43 10.25
N LEU A 142 6.67 -4.69 9.38
CA LEU A 142 6.82 -4.81 7.93
C LEU A 142 8.24 -4.42 7.48
N ASN A 143 8.90 -5.32 6.74
CA ASN A 143 10.27 -5.14 6.24
C ASN A 143 11.31 -4.86 7.35
N PHE A 144 11.10 -5.41 8.55
CA PHE A 144 12.04 -5.27 9.67
C PHE A 144 13.49 -5.61 9.26
N GLY A 145 14.44 -4.82 9.77
CA GLY A 145 15.88 -5.03 9.56
C GLY A 145 16.43 -4.74 8.15
N ARG A 146 15.64 -4.21 7.20
CA ARG A 146 16.24 -3.54 6.01
C ARG A 146 16.59 -2.10 6.41
N GLY A 147 17.69 -1.54 5.90
CA GLY A 147 18.12 -0.15 6.07
C GLY A 147 17.06 0.85 5.56
N ARG A 148 15.95 0.95 6.29
CA ARG A 148 14.69 1.51 5.86
C ARG A 148 14.63 2.97 6.28
N THR A 149 14.68 3.88 5.32
CA THR A 149 14.38 5.29 5.57
C THR A 149 12.87 5.50 5.47
N ARG A 150 12.21 5.66 6.61
CA ARG A 150 10.80 6.10 6.66
C ARG A 150 10.81 7.62 6.76
N LYS A 151 10.10 8.31 5.86
CA LYS A 151 9.95 9.77 6.00
C LYS A 151 9.23 10.17 7.29
N PHE A 152 8.25 9.36 7.71
CA PHE A 152 7.51 9.53 8.95
C PHE A 152 7.41 8.20 9.72
N THR A 153 7.58 8.29 11.03
CA THR A 153 7.68 7.20 12.01
C THR A 153 6.50 7.23 12.99
N GLN A 154 6.44 6.23 13.87
CA GLN A 154 5.52 6.21 15.01
C GLN A 154 5.70 7.45 15.91
N ILE A 155 6.93 7.89 16.15
CA ILE A 155 7.24 9.07 16.97
C ILE A 155 6.61 10.33 16.36
N ASP A 156 6.67 10.48 15.03
CA ASP A 156 6.05 11.62 14.35
C ASP A 156 4.53 11.63 14.51
N TYR A 157 3.90 10.45 14.47
CA TYR A 157 2.47 10.32 14.75
C TYR A 157 2.14 10.67 16.21
N GLU A 158 2.90 10.16 17.17
CA GLU A 158 2.71 10.42 18.61
C GLU A 158 2.85 11.92 18.96
N LYS A 159 3.82 12.61 18.34
CA LYS A 159 3.97 14.07 18.48
C LYS A 159 2.69 14.80 18.05
N THR A 160 2.02 14.35 16.98
CA THR A 160 0.74 14.96 16.55
C THR A 160 -0.43 14.68 17.49
N GLN A 161 -0.30 13.73 18.43
CA GLN A 161 -1.30 13.50 19.47
C GLN A 161 -1.02 14.33 20.73
N LYS A 162 0.25 14.66 21.01
CA LYS A 162 0.68 15.41 22.21
C LYS A 162 0.50 16.93 22.09
N GLU A 163 0.16 17.44 20.90
CA GLU A 163 -0.16 18.86 20.70
C GLU A 163 -1.38 18.99 19.77
N ASN A 164 -2.50 19.53 20.28
CA ASN A 164 -3.29 20.62 19.67
C ASN A 164 -4.75 20.67 20.22
N PRO A 165 -5.04 21.50 21.25
CA PRO A 165 -6.39 21.69 21.80
C PRO A 165 -7.41 22.25 20.79
N GLN A 166 -6.97 22.78 19.63
CA GLN A 166 -7.85 23.32 18.60
C GLN A 166 -8.41 22.24 17.65
N ARG A 167 -7.90 20.98 17.67
CA ARG A 167 -8.46 19.88 16.87
C ARG A 167 -9.88 19.49 17.28
N LEU A 168 -10.27 19.72 18.54
CA LEU A 168 -11.65 19.52 19.01
C LEU A 168 -12.67 20.37 18.23
N TYR A 169 -12.24 21.49 17.64
CA TYR A 169 -13.10 22.48 16.99
C TYR A 169 -13.03 22.46 15.45
N ALA A 170 -12.24 21.57 14.86
CA ALA A 170 -12.15 21.43 13.40
C ALA A 170 -13.39 20.70 12.85
N LYS A 171 -14.37 21.44 12.31
CA LYS A 171 -15.58 20.85 11.71
C LYS A 171 -15.20 19.88 10.56
N PRO A 172 -15.77 18.66 10.50
CA PRO A 172 -15.61 17.77 9.36
C PRO A 172 -16.04 18.46 8.06
N ARG A 173 -15.33 18.22 6.96
CA ARG A 173 -15.61 18.84 5.65
C ARG A 173 -17.05 18.62 5.14
N ALA A 174 -17.74 17.59 5.62
CA ALA A 174 -19.17 17.37 5.36
C ALA A 174 -20.06 18.56 5.79
N PHE A 175 -19.60 19.39 6.73
CA PHE A 175 -20.29 20.58 7.23
C PHE A 175 -19.76 21.91 6.65
N ARG A 176 -18.91 21.85 5.62
CA ARG A 176 -18.32 23.03 4.95
C ARG A 176 -18.95 23.23 3.57
N LYS A 177 -20.28 23.19 3.49
CA LYS A 177 -21.01 23.69 2.31
C LYS A 177 -21.40 25.15 2.54
N GLU A 178 -21.17 25.94 1.49
CA GLU A 178 -21.72 27.26 1.21
C GLU A 178 -21.21 28.44 2.06
N ARG A 179 -20.09 29.03 1.60
CA ARG A 179 -19.91 30.48 1.59
C ARG A 179 -19.05 30.88 0.38
N HIS A 180 -19.66 30.83 -0.81
CA HIS A 180 -19.25 31.62 -1.97
C HIS A 180 -20.51 31.96 -2.77
N ALA A 181 -21.20 33.00 -2.33
CA ALA A 181 -22.06 33.86 -3.13
C ALA A 181 -21.89 35.26 -2.53
N GLY A 182 -21.38 36.18 -3.34
CA GLY A 182 -20.91 37.51 -2.95
C GLY A 182 -19.85 37.96 -3.93
#